data_AF-A0A9X3IH83-F1
#
_entry.id   AF-A0A9X3IH83-F1
#
_cell.length_a   1.000
_cell.length_b   1.000
_cell.length_c   1.000
_cell.angle_alpha   90.00
_cell.angle_beta   90.00
_cell.angle_gamma   90.00
#
_symmetry.space_group_name_H-M   'P 1'
#
loop_
_entity.id
_entity.type
_entity.pdbx_description
1 polymer ?
#
loop_
_entity_poly.entity_id
_entity_poly.type
_entity_poly.pdbx_seq_one_letter_code
_entity_poly.pdbx_strand_id
1 'polypeptide(L)'
;MKNILYVSLISLILIGCSTEIEKLESKRDRLTEKADKLTEEHLGLMFECASIQNQLIPTGDLNLSKEKMEKHRQEVCSKAEEVHREYLPMRFEIAELDEKIKTLKAKEPK
;
A
#
# COMPACT_ATOMS: atom_id res chain seq x y z
N MET A 1 -7.22 -50.12 8.14
CA MET A 1 -6.59 -49.14 9.07
C MET A 1 -5.77 -48.06 8.35
N LYS A 2 -4.94 -48.37 7.35
CA LYS A 2 -4.11 -47.36 6.62
C LYS A 2 -4.92 -46.23 5.95
N ASN A 3 -6.11 -46.52 5.39
CA ASN A 3 -6.94 -45.50 4.73
C ASN A 3 -7.52 -44.44 5.69
N ILE A 4 -7.80 -44.80 6.94
CA ILE A 4 -8.39 -43.85 7.91
C ILE A 4 -7.33 -42.82 8.36
N LEU A 5 -6.10 -43.28 8.60
CA LEU A 5 -4.97 -42.41 8.90
C LEU A 5 -4.67 -41.45 7.73
N TYR A 6 -4.75 -41.93 6.50
CA TYR A 6 -4.53 -41.11 5.30
C TYR A 6 -5.59 -40.02 5.13
N VAL A 7 -6.87 -40.37 5.30
CA VAL A 7 -7.98 -39.41 5.22
C VAL A 7 -7.85 -38.36 6.33
N SER A 8 -7.55 -38.77 7.56
CA SER A 8 -7.40 -37.85 8.70
C SER A 8 -6.21 -36.89 8.52
N LEU A 9 -5.10 -37.38 7.95
CA LEU A 9 -3.92 -36.55 7.65
C LEU A 9 -4.21 -35.52 6.54
N ILE A 10 -4.92 -35.93 5.48
CA ILE A 10 -5.34 -35.03 4.40
C ILE A 10 -6.28 -33.94 4.93
N SER A 11 -7.25 -34.28 5.78
CA SER A 11 -8.16 -33.30 6.38
C SER A 11 -7.42 -32.26 7.23
N LEU A 12 -6.42 -32.67 8.02
CA LEU A 12 -5.60 -31.74 8.81
C LEU A 12 -4.79 -30.78 7.94
N ILE A 13 -4.25 -31.27 6.82
CA ILE A 13 -3.49 -30.45 5.86
C ILE A 13 -4.41 -29.41 5.20
N LEU A 14 -5.62 -29.82 4.78
CA LEU A 14 -6.59 -28.92 4.14
C LEU A 14 -7.06 -27.81 5.10
N ILE A 15 -7.37 -28.16 6.35
CA ILE A 15 -7.75 -27.16 7.37
C ILE A 15 -6.59 -26.19 7.65
N GLY A 16 -5.35 -26.70 7.68
CA GLY A 16 -4.14 -25.88 7.83
C GLY A 16 -3.93 -24.90 6.67
N CYS A 17 -4.12 -25.35 5.43
CA CYS A 17 -4.02 -24.49 4.24
C CYS A 17 -5.11 -23.40 4.23
N SER A 18 -6.35 -23.76 4.56
CA SER A 18 -7.47 -22.80 4.62
C SER A 18 -7.23 -21.71 5.67
N THR A 19 -6.75 -22.09 6.86
CA THR A 19 -6.41 -21.10 7.91
C THR A 19 -5.17 -20.27 7.60
N GLU A 20 -4.22 -20.75 6.78
CA GLU A 20 -3.10 -19.93 6.30
C GLU A 20 -3.56 -18.91 5.26
N ILE A 21 -4.42 -19.32 4.32
CA ILE A 21 -4.98 -18.41 3.30
C ILE A 21 -5.77 -17.28 3.97
N GLU A 22 -6.67 -17.59 4.91
CA GLU A 22 -7.44 -16.57 5.65
C GLU A 22 -6.54 -15.57 6.40
N LYS A 23 -5.44 -16.03 6.99
CA LYS A 23 -4.46 -15.15 7.67
C LYS A 23 -3.76 -14.23 6.68
N LEU A 24 -3.38 -14.75 5.51
CA LEU A 24 -2.71 -13.96 4.47
C LEU A 24 -3.67 -12.94 3.86
N GLU A 25 -4.92 -13.32 3.60
CA GLU A 25 -5.97 -12.42 3.12
C GLU A 25 -6.24 -11.30 4.13
N SER A 26 -6.39 -11.64 5.43
CA SER A 26 -6.58 -10.63 6.47
C SER A 26 -5.39 -9.67 6.58
N LYS A 27 -4.15 -10.19 6.44
CA LYS A 27 -2.94 -9.34 6.43
C LYS A 27 -2.92 -8.42 5.20
N ARG A 28 -3.23 -8.96 4.03
CA ARG A 28 -3.32 -8.23 2.77
C ARG A 28 -4.34 -7.11 2.89
N ASP A 29 -5.55 -7.40 3.38
CA ASP A 29 -6.63 -6.41 3.52
C ASP A 29 -6.24 -5.22 4.42
N ARG A 30 -5.61 -5.52 5.56
CA ARG A 30 -5.10 -4.47 6.48
C ARG A 30 -4.03 -3.59 5.84
N LEU A 31 -3.12 -4.20 5.08
CA LEU A 31 -2.09 -3.45 4.36
C LEU A 31 -2.68 -2.62 3.23
N THR A 32 -3.65 -3.16 2.50
CA THR A 32 -4.38 -2.44 1.45
C THR A 32 -5.10 -1.22 2.02
N GLU A 33 -5.84 -1.36 3.12
CA GLU A 33 -6.53 -0.21 3.75
C GLU A 33 -5.54 0.88 4.18
N LYS A 34 -4.38 0.49 4.72
CA LYS A 34 -3.33 1.44 5.09
C LYS A 34 -2.69 2.12 3.88
N ALA A 35 -2.40 1.34 2.84
CA ALA A 35 -1.81 1.84 1.60
C ALA A 35 -2.77 2.79 0.86
N ASP A 36 -4.07 2.53 0.90
CA ASP A 36 -5.08 3.39 0.28
C ASP A 36 -5.15 4.75 0.99
N LYS A 37 -5.17 4.77 2.33
CA LYS A 37 -5.11 6.03 3.11
C LYS A 37 -3.86 6.85 2.80
N LEU A 38 -2.70 6.21 2.74
CA LEU A 38 -1.44 6.89 2.39
C LEU A 38 -1.44 7.35 0.92
N THR A 39 -2.09 6.62 0.03
CA THR A 39 -2.24 7.03 -1.39
C THR A 39 -3.10 8.28 -1.50
N GLU A 40 -4.21 8.35 -0.78
CA GLU A 40 -5.05 9.55 -0.73
C GLU A 40 -4.28 10.75 -0.16
N GLU A 41 -3.54 10.58 0.94
CA GLU A 41 -2.71 11.64 1.51
C GLU A 41 -1.62 12.10 0.52
N HIS A 42 -0.92 11.16 -0.11
CA HIS A 42 0.11 11.46 -1.09
C HIS A 42 -0.45 12.26 -2.27
N LEU A 43 -1.59 11.85 -2.84
CA LEU A 43 -2.23 12.56 -3.94
C LEU A 43 -2.67 13.97 -3.53
N GLY A 44 -3.20 14.13 -2.32
CA GLY A 44 -3.57 15.44 -1.77
C GLY A 44 -2.36 16.38 -1.67
N LEU A 45 -1.25 15.90 -1.10
CA LEU A 45 -0.02 16.68 -0.95
C LEU A 45 0.62 17.00 -2.32
N MET A 46 0.60 16.06 -3.26
CA MET A 46 1.07 16.29 -4.63
C MET A 46 0.25 17.36 -5.34
N PHE A 47 -1.07 17.35 -5.16
CA PHE A 47 -1.95 18.38 -5.72
C PHE A 47 -1.67 19.76 -5.10
N GLU A 48 -1.48 19.82 -3.78
CA GLU A 48 -1.12 21.06 -3.09
C GLU A 48 0.25 21.59 -3.53
N CYS A 49 1.26 20.72 -3.61
CA CYS A 49 2.59 21.04 -4.16
C CYS A 49 2.50 21.63 -5.57
N ALA A 50 1.70 21.03 -6.46
CA ALA A 50 1.47 21.54 -7.82
C ALA A 50 0.68 22.86 -7.86
N SER A 51 -0.30 23.03 -6.96
CA SER A 51 -1.06 24.27 -6.82
C SER A 51 -0.16 25.43 -6.41
N ILE A 52 0.70 25.25 -5.42
CA ILE A 52 1.67 26.27 -4.98
C ILE A 52 2.65 26.58 -6.12
N GLN A 53 3.11 25.57 -6.86
CA GLN A 53 3.96 25.76 -8.05
C GLN A 53 3.30 26.65 -9.11
N ASN A 54 2.00 26.47 -9.35
CA ASN A 54 1.25 27.27 -10.31
C ASN A 54 1.04 28.72 -9.83
N GLN A 55 0.91 28.94 -8.52
CA GLN A 55 0.84 30.28 -7.93
C GLN A 55 2.18 31.03 -7.91
N LEU A 56 3.31 30.30 -7.94
CA LEU A 56 4.65 30.86 -8.07
C LEU A 56 4.97 31.37 -9.48
N ILE A 57 4.13 31.06 -10.47
CA ILE A 57 4.23 31.62 -11.83
C ILE A 57 3.83 33.10 -11.75
N PRO A 58 4.72 34.07 -12.04
CA PRO A 58 4.52 35.45 -11.58
C PRO A 58 3.51 36.23 -12.42
N THR A 59 2.50 36.80 -11.76
CA THR A 59 1.82 38.03 -12.19
C THR A 59 2.39 39.23 -11.40
N GLY A 60 3.64 39.61 -11.68
CA GLY A 60 4.23 40.85 -11.13
C GLY A 60 4.96 40.72 -9.78
N ASP A 61 5.84 41.68 -9.54
CA ASP A 61 6.99 41.67 -8.62
C ASP A 61 6.63 41.61 -7.12
N LEU A 62 6.78 40.43 -6.49
CA LEU A 62 6.60 40.19 -5.04
C LEU A 62 7.63 39.17 -4.51
N ASN A 63 8.92 39.54 -4.52
CA ASN A 63 10.03 38.62 -4.18
C ASN A 63 10.00 38.06 -2.74
N LEU A 64 9.55 38.83 -1.75
CA LEU A 64 9.43 38.38 -0.34
C LEU A 64 8.28 37.38 -0.10
N SER A 65 7.23 37.46 -0.93
CA SER A 65 6.12 36.50 -0.92
C SER A 65 6.54 35.19 -1.60
N LYS A 66 7.37 35.29 -2.63
CA LYS A 66 7.89 34.16 -3.42
C LYS A 66 8.77 33.23 -2.60
N GLU A 67 9.70 33.76 -1.79
CA GLU A 67 10.57 32.93 -0.94
C GLU A 67 9.78 32.11 0.10
N LYS A 68 8.77 32.74 0.74
CA LYS A 68 7.89 32.05 1.68
C LYS A 68 7.05 30.97 1.01
N MET A 69 6.50 31.27 -0.18
CA MET A 69 5.73 30.29 -0.95
C MET A 69 6.61 29.15 -1.46
N GLU A 70 7.84 29.41 -1.90
CA GLU A 70 8.77 28.36 -2.32
C GLU A 70 9.19 27.48 -1.15
N LYS A 71 9.45 28.06 0.03
CA LYS A 71 9.71 27.29 1.25
C LYS A 71 8.51 26.40 1.60
N HIS A 72 7.30 26.96 1.58
CA HIS A 72 6.08 26.19 1.85
C HIS A 72 5.87 25.07 0.82
N ARG A 73 6.13 25.35 -0.47
CA ARG A 73 6.12 24.33 -1.53
C ARG A 73 7.07 23.19 -1.21
N GLN A 74 8.33 23.50 -0.87
CA GLN A 74 9.34 22.49 -0.54
C GLN A 74 8.92 21.63 0.66
N GLU A 75 8.32 22.23 1.69
CA GLU A 75 7.79 21.50 2.85
C GLU A 75 6.67 20.51 2.44
N VAL A 76 5.70 20.97 1.64
CA VAL A 76 4.58 20.13 1.18
C VAL A 76 5.06 19.02 0.25
N CYS A 77 5.93 19.31 -0.72
CA CYS A 77 6.47 18.30 -1.62
C CYS A 77 7.35 17.28 -0.86
N SER A 78 8.15 17.73 0.12
CA SER A 78 8.96 16.83 0.96
C SER A 78 8.07 15.88 1.77
N LYS A 79 6.95 16.38 2.29
CA LYS A 79 5.96 15.54 2.98
C LYS A 79 5.31 14.55 2.00
N ALA A 80 4.97 14.99 0.79
CA ALA A 80 4.45 14.10 -0.24
C ALA A 80 5.42 12.94 -0.54
N GLU A 81 6.72 13.23 -0.63
CA GLU A 81 7.77 12.23 -0.82
C GLU A 81 7.93 11.29 0.40
N GLU A 82 7.77 11.80 1.61
CA GLU A 82 7.80 10.98 2.83
C GLU A 82 6.66 9.96 2.82
N VAL A 83 5.43 10.43 2.58
CA VAL A 83 4.26 9.56 2.43
C VAL A 83 4.48 8.56 1.29
N HIS A 84 5.09 8.98 0.18
CA HIS A 84 5.44 8.09 -0.94
C HIS A 84 6.38 6.96 -0.52
N ARG A 85 7.44 7.29 0.23
CA ARG A 85 8.39 6.30 0.76
C ARG A 85 7.74 5.33 1.74
N GLU A 86 6.71 5.76 2.46
CA GLU A 86 5.97 4.89 3.38
C GLU A 86 5.04 3.91 2.67
N TYR A 87 4.27 4.35 1.67
CA TYR A 87 3.28 3.47 1.03
C TYR A 87 3.90 2.54 -0.03
N LEU A 88 5.01 2.92 -0.66
CA LEU A 88 5.61 2.14 -1.74
C LEU A 88 6.04 0.71 -1.29
N PRO A 89 6.72 0.52 -0.15
CA PRO A 89 7.01 -0.82 0.37
C PRO A 89 5.75 -1.64 0.66
N MET A 90 4.69 -0.99 1.16
CA MET A 90 3.42 -1.68 1.44
C MET A 90 2.78 -2.20 0.16
N ARG A 91 2.89 -1.47 -0.97
CA ARG A 91 2.41 -1.92 -2.27
C ARG A 91 3.16 -3.16 -2.78
N PHE A 92 4.47 -3.22 -2.56
CA PHE A 92 5.25 -4.42 -2.87
C PHE A 92 4.83 -5.60 -1.98
N GLU A 93 4.67 -5.38 -0.68
CA GLU A 93 4.22 -6.43 0.24
C GLU A 93 2.82 -6.97 -0.11
N ILE A 94 1.89 -6.09 -0.49
CA ILE A 94 0.56 -6.48 -0.97
C ILE A 94 0.68 -7.37 -2.22
N ALA A 95 1.51 -6.99 -3.19
CA ALA A 95 1.71 -7.78 -4.41
C ALA A 95 2.32 -9.17 -4.11
N GLU A 96 3.28 -9.24 -3.18
CA GLU A 96 3.84 -10.52 -2.73
C GLU A 96 2.78 -11.39 -2.04
N LEU A 97 1.93 -10.80 -1.19
CA LEU A 97 0.83 -11.50 -0.54
C LEU A 97 -0.19 -12.01 -1.56
N ASP A 98 -0.55 -11.21 -2.56
CA ASP A 98 -1.49 -11.61 -3.63
C ASP A 98 -0.95 -12.80 -4.42
N GLU A 99 0.33 -12.80 -4.81
CA GLU A 99 0.95 -13.94 -5.49
C GLU A 99 1.08 -15.18 -4.58
N LYS A 100 1.34 -15.00 -3.28
CA LYS A 100 1.37 -16.11 -2.31
C LYS A 100 -0.02 -16.73 -2.15
N ILE A 101 -1.06 -15.92 -1.97
CA ILE A 101 -2.45 -16.38 -1.84
C ILE A 101 -2.89 -17.13 -3.10
N LYS A 102 -2.62 -16.55 -4.28
CA LYS A 102 -2.91 -17.18 -5.58
C LYS A 102 -2.23 -18.53 -5.73
N THR A 103 -0.96 -18.64 -5.33
CA THR A 103 -0.21 -19.90 -5.37
C THR A 103 -0.78 -20.95 -4.41
N LEU A 104 -1.22 -20.54 -3.23
CA LEU A 104 -1.83 -21.45 -2.25
C LEU A 104 -3.21 -21.93 -2.70
N LYS A 105 -4.06 -21.02 -3.20
CA LYS A 105 -5.38 -21.38 -3.77
C LYS A 105 -5.27 -22.33 -4.95
N ALA A 106 -4.24 -22.20 -5.79
CA ALA A 106 -3.99 -23.12 -6.89
C ALA A 106 -3.56 -24.54 -6.44
N LYS A 107 -3.07 -24.68 -5.19
CA LYS A 107 -2.65 -25.95 -4.59
C LYS A 107 -3.76 -26.62 -3.77
N GLU A 108 -4.89 -25.97 -3.55
CA GLU A 108 -6.04 -26.61 -2.90
C GLU A 108 -6.63 -27.65 -3.87
N PRO A 109 -6.63 -28.96 -3.50
CA PRO A 109 -7.32 -29.96 -4.29
C PRO A 109 -8.83 -29.70 -4.24
N LYS A 110 -9.46 -29.63 -5.41
CA LYS A 110 -10.92 -29.59 -5.58
C LYS A 110 -11.58 -30.87 -5.07
#